data_AF-A0A496TXY5-F1
#
_entry.id   AF-A0A496TXY5-F1
#
_cell.length_a   1.000
_cell.length_b   1.000
_cell.length_c   1.000
_cell.angle_alpha   90.00
_cell.angle_beta   90.00
_cell.angle_gamma   90.00
#
_symmetry.space_group_name_H-M   'P 1'
#
loop_
_entity.id
_entity.type
_entity.pdbx_description
1 polymer ?
#
loop_
_entity_poly.entity_id
_entity_poly.type
_entity_poly.pdbx_seq_one_letter_code
_entity_poly.pdbx_strand_id
1 'polypeptide(L)'
;MGQQQLLLIVLGVIIVGIAVVAGLNIFNQSAFESNRDAVILDLNQIAQKAQQYLRKPASMGGPTTGDFTGVTLATLGVNPTNENGSFAISGTPGATLVVTGTLKEDGDGDGTLAVYSITIPTVGTPTLATVTAD
;
A
#
# COMPACT_ATOMS: atom_id res chain seq x y z
N MET A 1 30.19 -4.50 49.29
CA MET A 1 30.10 -3.29 48.43
C MET A 1 30.29 -3.61 46.94
N GLY A 2 31.42 -4.22 46.52
CA GLY A 2 31.66 -4.51 45.09
C GLY A 2 30.63 -5.45 44.44
N GLN A 3 30.13 -6.47 45.15
CA GLN A 3 29.15 -7.41 44.61
C GLN A 3 27.77 -6.76 44.33
N GLN A 4 27.33 -5.80 45.14
CA GLN A 4 26.06 -5.08 44.90
C GLN A 4 26.18 -4.08 43.76
N GLN A 5 27.33 -3.42 43.61
CA GLN A 5 27.57 -2.50 42.49
C GLN A 5 27.65 -3.24 41.15
N LEU A 6 28.26 -4.43 41.12
CA LEU A 6 28.30 -5.25 39.92
C LEU A 6 26.89 -5.71 39.50
N LEU A 7 26.01 -6.04 40.44
CA LEU A 7 24.63 -6.44 40.13
C LEU A 7 23.80 -5.30 39.53
N LEU A 8 23.98 -4.07 40.00
CA LEU A 8 23.26 -2.90 39.47
C LEU A 8 23.69 -2.56 38.03
N ILE A 9 24.97 -2.75 37.69
CA ILE A 9 25.46 -2.57 36.33
C ILE A 9 24.84 -3.61 35.39
N VAL A 10 24.82 -4.88 35.80
CA VAL A 10 24.23 -5.97 35.00
C VAL A 10 22.75 -5.71 34.74
N LEU A 11 22.00 -5.28 35.76
CA LEU A 11 20.60 -4.94 35.61
C LEU A 11 20.39 -3.78 34.63
N GLY A 12 21.24 -2.74 34.70
CA GLY A 12 21.19 -1.61 33.77
C GLY A 12 21.41 -2.02 32.32
N VAL A 13 22.39 -2.89 32.05
CA VAL A 13 22.68 -3.39 30.69
C VAL A 13 21.53 -4.23 30.14
N ILE A 14 20.88 -5.06 30.97
CA ILE A 14 19.71 -5.85 30.55
C ILE A 14 18.57 -4.93 30.09
N ILE A 15 18.28 -3.87 30.84
CA ILE A 15 17.21 -2.92 30.50
C ILE A 15 17.52 -2.19 29.20
N VAL A 16 18.75 -1.69 29.03
CA VAL A 16 19.16 -1.01 27.79
C VAL A 16 19.11 -1.97 26.59
N GLY A 17 19.53 -3.23 26.77
CA GLY A 17 19.49 -4.25 25.71
C GLY A 17 18.07 -4.49 25.17
N ILE A 18 17.09 -4.63 26.05
CA ILE A 18 15.68 -4.82 25.65
C ILE A 18 15.13 -3.55 24.98
N ALA A 19 15.48 -2.37 25.50
CA ALA A 19 15.00 -1.09 24.95
C ALA A 19 15.48 -0.85 23.51
N VAL A 20 16.71 -1.24 23.16
CA VAL A 20 17.23 -1.11 21.78
C VAL A 20 16.45 -2.01 20.82
N VAL A 21 16.25 -3.28 21.16
CA VAL A 21 15.51 -4.21 20.29
C VAL A 21 14.06 -3.76 20.12
N ALA A 22 13.39 -3.34 21.21
CA ALA A 22 12.03 -2.82 21.14
C ALA A 22 11.95 -1.53 20.30
N GLY A 23 12.93 -0.64 20.43
CA GLY A 23 13.01 0.60 19.63
C GLY A 23 13.19 0.34 18.14
N LEU A 24 14.02 -0.64 17.77
CA LEU A 24 14.22 -1.04 16.37
C LEU A 24 12.93 -1.61 15.76
N ASN A 25 12.19 -2.43 16.51
CA ASN A 25 10.92 -2.99 16.03
C ASN A 25 9.87 -1.90 15.75
N ILE A 26 9.74 -0.91 16.64
CA ILE A 26 8.81 0.22 16.44
C ILE A 26 9.23 1.07 15.24
N PHE A 27 10.53 1.27 15.05
CA PHE A 27 11.05 2.04 13.91
C PHE A 27 10.71 1.38 12.57
N ASN A 28 10.89 0.06 12.47
CA ASN A 28 10.54 -0.70 11.26
C ASN A 28 9.02 -0.71 11.02
N GLN A 29 8.21 -0.92 12.07
CA GLN A 29 6.76 -0.85 11.97
C GLN A 29 6.28 0.54 11.51
N SER A 30 6.87 1.62 12.02
CA SER A 30 6.51 2.98 11.62
C SER A 30 6.83 3.26 10.13
N ALA A 31 7.94 2.73 9.61
CA ALA A 31 8.29 2.83 8.20
C ALA A 31 7.30 2.04 7.31
N PHE A 32 6.94 0.83 7.73
CA PHE A 32 5.94 0.00 7.06
C PHE A 32 4.56 0.66 7.03
N GLU A 33 4.08 1.17 8.17
CA GLU A 33 2.78 1.84 8.26
C GLU A 33 2.72 3.08 7.37
N SER A 34 3.78 3.89 7.35
CA SER A 34 3.88 5.05 6.45
C SER A 34 3.82 4.63 4.98
N ASN A 35 4.50 3.55 4.60
CA ASN A 35 4.46 3.04 3.24
C ASN A 35 3.08 2.48 2.86
N ARG A 36 2.44 1.76 3.78
CA ARG A 36 1.07 1.26 3.63
C ARG A 36 0.09 2.40 3.36
N ASP A 37 0.14 3.45 4.18
CA ASP A 37 -0.76 4.59 4.05
C ASP A 37 -0.52 5.34 2.73
N ALA A 38 0.73 5.44 2.28
CA ALA A 38 1.07 6.00 0.97
C ALA A 38 0.50 5.17 -0.19
N VAL A 39 0.66 3.84 -0.18
CA VAL A 39 0.07 2.96 -1.21
C VAL A 39 -1.45 3.04 -1.22
N ILE A 40 -2.10 3.11 -0.06
CA ILE A 40 -3.55 3.30 0.04
C ILE A 40 -3.97 4.64 -0.55
N LEU A 41 -3.22 5.71 -0.28
CA LEU A 41 -3.46 7.03 -0.86
C LEU A 41 -3.34 6.98 -2.40
N ASP A 42 -2.31 6.35 -2.93
CA ASP A 42 -2.11 6.18 -4.36
C ASP A 42 -3.25 5.38 -5.00
N LEU A 43 -3.69 4.28 -4.39
CA LEU A 43 -4.84 3.51 -4.86
C LEU A 43 -6.12 4.36 -4.91
N ASN A 44 -6.34 5.22 -3.92
CA ASN A 44 -7.47 6.16 -3.94
C ASN A 44 -7.35 7.20 -5.05
N GLN A 45 -6.15 7.73 -5.32
CA GLN A 45 -5.91 8.64 -6.44
C GLN A 45 -6.16 7.95 -7.79
N ILE A 46 -5.72 6.70 -7.94
CA ILE A 46 -5.98 5.89 -9.14
C ILE A 46 -7.49 5.67 -9.31
N ALA A 47 -8.21 5.37 -8.23
CA ALA A 47 -9.67 5.23 -8.26
C ALA A 47 -10.38 6.51 -8.69
N GLN A 48 -9.95 7.67 -8.19
CA GLN A 48 -10.49 8.96 -8.62
C GLN A 48 -10.23 9.24 -10.10
N LYS A 49 -9.01 8.95 -10.59
CA LYS A 49 -8.66 9.06 -12.02
C LYS A 49 -9.49 8.12 -12.89
N ALA A 50 -9.74 6.90 -12.44
CA ALA A 50 -10.59 5.93 -13.11
C ALA A 50 -12.05 6.42 -13.18
N GLN A 51 -12.60 6.95 -12.09
CA GLN A 51 -13.94 7.53 -12.11
C GLN A 51 -14.03 8.80 -12.98
N GLN A 52 -12.97 9.61 -13.00
CA GLN A 52 -12.87 10.76 -13.90
C GLN A 52 -12.84 10.32 -15.36
N TYR A 53 -12.13 9.25 -15.68
CA TYR A 53 -12.10 8.66 -17.02
C TYR A 53 -13.51 8.31 -17.50
N LEU A 54 -14.31 7.63 -16.69
CA LEU A 54 -15.70 7.28 -17.02
C LEU A 54 -16.60 8.48 -17.30
N ARG A 55 -16.38 9.61 -16.59
CA ARG A 55 -17.18 10.83 -16.77
C ARG A 55 -16.75 11.66 -17.97
N LYS A 56 -15.61 11.36 -18.57
CA LYS A 56 -15.08 12.12 -19.70
C LYS A 56 -15.73 11.64 -21.00
N PRO A 57 -16.13 12.55 -21.93
CA PRO A 57 -16.63 12.12 -23.23
C PRO A 57 -15.51 11.46 -24.04
N ALA A 58 -15.87 10.52 -24.91
CA ALA A 58 -14.90 9.78 -25.76
C ALA A 58 -14.02 10.73 -26.60
N SER A 59 -14.54 11.89 -27.02
CA SER A 59 -13.81 12.93 -27.74
C SER A 59 -12.67 13.58 -26.96
N MET A 60 -12.64 13.42 -25.63
CA MET A 60 -11.58 13.94 -24.75
C MET A 60 -10.77 12.82 -24.08
N GLY A 61 -10.86 11.59 -24.60
CA GLY A 61 -10.12 10.42 -24.10
C GLY A 61 -10.80 9.70 -22.94
N GLY A 62 -12.13 9.77 -22.83
CA GLY A 62 -12.93 8.87 -21.98
C GLY A 62 -13.30 7.56 -22.67
N PRO A 63 -14.11 6.69 -22.04
CA PRO A 63 -14.48 5.39 -22.59
C PRO A 63 -15.42 5.53 -23.80
N THR A 64 -15.22 4.69 -24.81
CA THR A 64 -16.13 4.59 -25.97
C THR A 64 -17.37 3.75 -25.64
N THR A 65 -17.24 2.76 -24.75
CA THR A 65 -18.28 1.81 -24.36
C THR A 65 -19.04 2.20 -23.08
N GLY A 66 -18.58 3.22 -22.35
CA GLY A 66 -19.13 3.61 -21.05
C GLY A 66 -18.60 2.81 -19.84
N ASP A 67 -17.64 1.91 -20.07
CA ASP A 67 -17.05 1.02 -19.07
C ASP A 67 -15.51 1.08 -19.10
N PHE A 68 -14.83 0.34 -18.22
CA PHE A 68 -13.36 0.28 -18.15
C PHE A 68 -12.72 -0.65 -19.21
N THR A 69 -13.48 -1.14 -20.18
CA THR A 69 -12.97 -2.08 -21.19
C THR A 69 -11.74 -1.54 -21.91
N GLY A 70 -10.62 -2.27 -21.82
CA GLY A 70 -9.35 -1.88 -22.45
C GLY A 70 -8.57 -0.76 -21.73
N VAL A 71 -9.01 -0.36 -20.53
CA VAL A 71 -8.26 0.61 -19.71
C VAL A 71 -6.98 -0.01 -19.20
N THR A 72 -5.88 0.75 -19.34
CA THR A 72 -4.58 0.43 -18.75
C THR A 72 -4.19 1.49 -17.73
N LEU A 73 -3.21 1.21 -16.86
CA LEU A 73 -2.68 2.24 -15.95
C LEU A 73 -2.15 3.45 -16.73
N ALA A 74 -1.56 3.23 -17.91
CA ALA A 74 -1.11 4.30 -18.79
C ALA A 74 -2.27 5.16 -19.31
N THR A 75 -3.43 4.56 -19.61
CA THR A 75 -4.67 5.29 -19.98
C THR A 75 -5.11 6.23 -18.86
N LEU A 76 -4.89 5.85 -17.60
CA LEU A 76 -5.18 6.67 -16.43
C LEU A 76 -4.05 7.66 -16.08
N GLY A 77 -2.94 7.67 -16.84
CA GLY A 77 -1.77 8.49 -16.52
C GLY A 77 -1.15 8.11 -15.18
N VAL A 78 -1.06 6.81 -14.90
CA VAL A 78 -0.48 6.24 -13.68
C VAL A 78 0.74 5.41 -14.07
N ASN A 79 1.85 5.65 -13.37
CA ASN A 79 3.04 4.81 -13.49
C ASN A 79 2.84 3.51 -12.69
N PRO A 80 3.04 2.32 -13.26
CA PRO A 80 2.88 1.05 -12.55
C PRO A 80 3.85 0.83 -11.40
N THR A 81 4.86 1.69 -11.23
CA THR A 81 5.80 1.64 -10.11
C THR A 81 6.08 3.03 -9.59
N ASN A 82 6.11 3.19 -8.27
CA ASN A 82 6.59 4.39 -7.58
C ASN A 82 7.53 4.02 -6.42
N GLU A 83 7.90 5.00 -5.61
CA GLU A 83 8.77 4.79 -4.44
C GLU A 83 8.08 3.97 -3.34
N ASN A 84 6.75 3.90 -3.33
CA ASN A 84 5.94 3.25 -2.31
C ASN A 84 5.61 1.78 -2.64
N GLY A 85 5.51 1.44 -3.92
CA GLY A 85 5.07 0.13 -4.35
C GLY A 85 4.88 -0.02 -5.86
N SER A 86 4.28 -1.16 -6.23
CA SER A 86 3.89 -1.46 -7.61
C SER A 86 2.38 -1.61 -7.74
N PHE A 87 1.83 -1.04 -8.80
CA PHE A 87 0.41 -1.06 -9.11
C PHE A 87 0.14 -1.84 -10.38
N ALA A 88 -0.81 -2.76 -10.31
CA ALA A 88 -1.26 -3.55 -11.44
C ALA A 88 -2.79 -3.56 -11.49
N ILE A 89 -3.34 -3.69 -12.69
CA ILE A 89 -4.75 -3.99 -12.87
C ILE A 89 -4.90 -5.51 -12.76
N SER A 90 -5.81 -5.94 -11.89
CA SER A 90 -6.16 -7.35 -11.72
C SER A 90 -7.46 -7.66 -12.47
N GLY A 91 -7.52 -8.85 -13.08
CA GLY A 91 -8.67 -9.30 -13.85
C GLY A 91 -8.83 -8.58 -15.20
N THR A 92 -10.02 -8.75 -15.79
CA THR A 92 -10.37 -8.12 -17.07
C THR A 92 -11.20 -6.86 -16.82
N PRO A 93 -10.71 -5.67 -17.19
CA PRO A 93 -11.47 -4.43 -17.07
C PRO A 93 -12.80 -4.49 -17.84
N GLY A 94 -13.87 -4.02 -17.20
CA GLY A 94 -15.21 -3.95 -17.77
C GLY A 94 -16.12 -3.08 -16.91
N ALA A 95 -17.23 -3.64 -16.41
CA ALA A 95 -18.11 -2.95 -15.47
C ALA A 95 -17.44 -2.62 -14.11
N THR A 96 -16.34 -3.30 -13.80
CA THR A 96 -15.50 -3.02 -12.65
C THR A 96 -14.04 -2.98 -13.07
N LEU A 97 -13.24 -2.18 -12.36
CA LEU A 97 -11.80 -2.12 -12.46
C LEU A 97 -11.20 -2.46 -11.10
N VAL A 98 -10.41 -3.52 -11.02
CA VAL A 98 -9.69 -3.89 -9.81
C VAL A 98 -8.23 -3.48 -9.98
N VAL A 99 -7.72 -2.63 -9.10
CA VAL A 99 -6.31 -2.24 -9.08
C VAL A 99 -5.68 -2.76 -7.79
N THR A 100 -4.60 -3.50 -7.92
CA THR A 100 -3.78 -4.01 -6.81
C THR A 100 -2.53 -3.17 -6.63
N GLY A 101 -2.25 -2.74 -5.41
CA GLY A 101 -1.01 -2.10 -4.98
C GLY A 101 -0.22 -3.04 -4.07
N THR A 102 1.00 -3.39 -4.48
CA THR A 102 1.94 -4.20 -3.70
C THR A 102 2.92 -3.26 -3.02
N LEU A 103 3.08 -3.38 -1.70
CA LEU A 103 4.02 -2.56 -0.94
C LEU A 103 5.46 -2.88 -1.34
N LYS A 104 6.35 -1.88 -1.22
CA LYS A 104 7.80 -2.07 -1.34
C LYS A 104 8.44 -2.63 -0.07
N GLU A 105 7.97 -2.15 1.07
CA GLU A 105 8.47 -2.53 2.40
C GLU A 105 7.72 -3.76 2.92
N ASP A 106 8.47 -4.63 3.58
CA ASP A 106 8.02 -5.83 4.28
C ASP A 106 8.06 -5.53 5.79
N GLY A 107 6.89 -5.54 6.43
CA GLY A 107 6.69 -5.10 7.81
C GLY A 107 7.07 -6.15 8.85
N ASP A 108 6.89 -7.43 8.55
CA ASP A 108 7.27 -8.54 9.42
C ASP A 108 8.64 -9.16 9.08
N GLY A 109 9.17 -8.87 7.88
CA GLY A 109 10.45 -9.36 7.41
C GLY A 109 10.43 -10.83 6.97
N ASP A 110 9.25 -11.39 6.68
CA ASP A 110 9.06 -12.77 6.26
C ASP A 110 9.32 -13.02 4.76
N GLY A 111 9.49 -11.94 3.98
CA GLY A 111 9.71 -11.95 2.53
C GLY A 111 8.42 -11.79 1.71
N THR A 112 7.27 -11.62 2.33
CA THR A 112 5.94 -11.50 1.72
C THR A 112 5.48 -10.05 1.76
N LEU A 113 5.35 -9.43 0.58
CA LEU A 113 4.88 -8.06 0.48
C LEU A 113 3.36 -8.00 0.66
N ALA A 114 2.87 -7.12 1.54
CA ALA A 114 1.45 -6.83 1.66
C ALA A 114 0.86 -6.33 0.34
N VAL A 115 -0.35 -6.79 0.03
CA VAL A 115 -1.08 -6.41 -1.20
C VAL A 115 -2.45 -5.86 -0.84
N TYR A 116 -2.72 -4.64 -1.28
CA TYR A 116 -4.03 -4.00 -1.19
C TYR A 116 -4.66 -3.93 -2.57
N SER A 117 -5.99 -3.98 -2.62
CA SER A 117 -6.76 -3.82 -3.84
C SER A 117 -7.84 -2.78 -3.65
N ILE A 118 -8.12 -2.04 -4.71
CA ILE A 118 -9.29 -1.17 -4.79
C ILE A 118 -10.15 -1.62 -5.96
N THR A 119 -11.42 -1.90 -5.68
CA THR A 119 -12.42 -2.25 -6.68
C THR A 119 -13.23 -1.02 -7.00
N ILE A 120 -13.20 -0.60 -8.26
CA ILE A 120 -13.84 0.60 -8.77
C ILE A 120 -14.99 0.17 -9.70
N PRO A 121 -16.26 0.30 -9.28
CA PRO A 121 -17.39 0.03 -10.15
C PRO A 121 -17.66 1.20 -11.10
N THR A 122 -18.31 0.93 -12.23
CA THR A 122 -18.77 1.98 -13.15
C THR A 122 -19.89 2.84 -12.57
N VAL A 123 -20.65 2.29 -11.63
CA VAL A 123 -21.63 2.99 -10.81
C VAL A 123 -21.43 2.60 -9.34
N GLY A 124 -21.15 3.57 -8.48
CA GLY A 124 -20.97 3.36 -7.04
C GLY A 124 -19.67 3.94 -6.50
N THR A 125 -19.40 3.65 -5.23
CA THR A 125 -18.17 4.06 -4.54
C THR A 125 -17.08 3.01 -4.68
N PRO A 126 -15.81 3.42 -4.89
CA PRO A 126 -14.69 2.49 -4.83
C PRO A 126 -14.62 1.82 -3.45
N THR A 127 -14.25 0.54 -3.43
CA THR A 127 -14.11 -0.25 -2.21
C THR A 127 -12.68 -0.74 -2.08
N LEU A 128 -12.03 -0.42 -0.96
CA LEU A 128 -10.69 -0.91 -0.64
C LEU A 128 -10.79 -2.26 0.08
N ALA A 129 -9.98 -3.22 -0.33
CA ALA A 129 -9.89 -4.55 0.25
C ALA A 129 -8.42 -4.99 0.34
N THR A 130 -8.05 -5.64 1.44
CA THR A 130 -6.72 -6.26 1.60
C THR A 130 -6.73 -7.62 0.90
N VAL A 131 -5.75 -7.89 0.04
CA VAL A 131 -5.60 -9.16 -0.69
C VAL A 131 -4.64 -10.09 0.05
N THR A 132 -3.54 -9.53 0.54
CA THR A 132 -2.57 -10.23 1.38
C THR A 132 -2.22 -9.30 2.51
N ALA A 133 -2.53 -9.73 3.74
CA ALA A 133 -2.11 -9.04 4.94
C ALA A 133 -0.71 -9.50 5.31
N ASP A 134 0.06 -8.54 5.80
CA ASP A 134 1.29 -8.70 6.57
C ASP A 134 0.87 -8.59 8.05
#